data_AF-A0A3A8KQC9-F1
#
_entry.id   AF-A0A3A8KQC9-F1
#
_cell.length_a   1.000
_cell.length_b   1.000
_cell.length_c   1.000
_cell.angle_alpha   90.00
_cell.angle_beta   90.00
_cell.angle_gamma   90.00
#
_symmetry.space_group_name_H-M   'P 1'
#
loop_
_entity.id
_entity.type
_entity.pdbx_description
1 polymer ?
#
loop_
_entity_poly.entity_id
_entity_poly.type
_entity_poly.pdbx_seq_one_letter_code
_entity_poly.pdbx_strand_id
1 'polypeptide(L)'
;MSTGRTEGEDEFIEPTEEARSAALVRVRDFLERFYRDEPDNIVASDNALLAVGPDWREHWNAANAFRIVTRATFPPGTLKELVEQSANRLIRDDGQAREFLLEMYALSSLDTAVNYDELV
;
A
#
# COMPACT_ATOMS: atom_id res chain seq x y z
N MET A 1 16.82 -15.24 34.85
CA MET A 1 16.84 -15.30 33.37
C MET A 1 15.40 -15.13 32.90
N SER A 2 15.10 -14.04 32.21
CA SER A 2 13.88 -13.91 31.40
C SER A 2 14.26 -13.13 30.16
N THR A 3 14.35 -13.85 29.06
CA THR A 3 14.50 -13.36 27.70
C THR A 3 13.19 -12.74 27.25
N GLY A 4 13.07 -11.42 27.34
CA GLY A 4 12.10 -10.64 26.60
C GLY A 4 12.84 -9.98 25.44
N ARG A 5 13.15 -10.75 24.39
CA ARG A 5 13.66 -10.21 23.13
C ARG A 5 12.42 -9.64 22.44
N THR A 6 12.23 -8.33 22.49
CA THR A 6 11.28 -7.64 21.62
C THR A 6 11.71 -7.96 20.20
N GLU A 7 10.92 -8.80 19.52
CA GLU A 7 11.07 -9.06 18.09
C GLU A 7 11.05 -7.69 17.40
N GLY A 8 12.02 -7.47 16.52
CA GLY A 8 12.27 -6.18 15.91
C GLY A 8 11.01 -5.62 15.28
N GLU A 9 10.51 -4.53 15.84
CA GLU A 9 9.88 -3.52 15.00
C GLU A 9 10.98 -3.14 14.00
N ASP A 10 10.93 -3.70 12.79
CA ASP A 10 11.77 -3.24 11.68
C ASP A 10 11.70 -1.71 11.69
N GLU A 11 12.82 -1.09 12.07
CA GLU A 11 12.93 0.35 12.24
C GLU A 11 12.54 0.96 10.90
N PHE A 12 11.35 1.54 10.84
CA PHE A 12 10.88 2.15 9.62
C PHE A 12 11.73 3.40 9.39
N ILE A 13 12.69 3.28 8.48
CA ILE A 13 13.50 4.40 8.06
C ILE A 13 12.62 5.26 7.15
N GLU A 14 12.42 6.52 7.54
CA GLU A 14 11.64 7.47 6.75
C GLU A 14 12.23 7.57 5.33
N PRO A 15 11.43 7.30 4.28
CA PRO A 15 11.92 7.29 2.91
C PRO A 15 12.32 8.69 2.43
N THR A 16 13.14 8.73 1.38
CA THR A 16 13.45 9.98 0.69
C THR A 16 12.19 10.59 0.07
N GLU A 17 12.21 11.89 -0.23
CA GLU A 17 11.11 12.56 -0.92
C GLU A 17 10.81 11.95 -2.29
N GLU A 18 11.86 11.55 -3.01
CA GLU A 18 11.75 10.85 -4.28
C GLU A 18 11.04 9.50 -4.12
N ALA A 19 11.42 8.70 -3.12
CA ALA A 19 10.79 7.41 -2.84
C ALA A 19 9.32 7.57 -2.42
N ARG A 20 8.99 8.58 -1.60
CA ARG A 20 7.61 8.91 -1.25
C ARG A 20 6.78 9.28 -2.48
N SER A 21 7.33 10.12 -3.35
CA SER A 21 6.65 10.58 -4.56
C SER A 21 6.40 9.41 -5.53
N ALA A 22 7.40 8.56 -5.74
CA ALA A 22 7.26 7.36 -6.56
C ALA A 22 6.23 6.37 -5.98
N ALA A 23 6.19 6.24 -4.65
CA ALA A 23 5.20 5.40 -3.97
C ALA A 23 3.77 5.94 -4.13
N LEU A 24 3.57 7.25 -3.99
CA LEU A 24 2.26 7.89 -4.22
C LEU A 24 1.75 7.65 -5.64
N VAL A 25 2.60 7.80 -6.65
CA VAL A 25 2.22 7.54 -8.05
C VAL A 25 1.80 6.08 -8.22
N ARG A 26 2.57 5.13 -7.68
CA ARG A 26 2.26 3.71 -7.81
C ARG A 26 0.98 3.30 -7.08
N VAL A 27 0.74 3.83 -5.87
CA VAL A 27 -0.52 3.58 -5.15
C VAL A 27 -1.70 4.23 -5.88
N ARG A 28 -1.54 5.44 -6.43
CA ARG A 28 -2.55 6.05 -7.31
C ARG A 28 -2.90 5.11 -8.45
N ASP A 29 -1.93 4.73 -9.27
CA ASP A 29 -2.16 3.89 -10.45
C ASP A 29 -2.85 2.56 -10.08
N PHE A 30 -2.49 1.97 -8.94
CA PHE A 30 -3.12 0.76 -8.42
C PHE A 30 -4.60 0.98 -8.03
N LEU A 31 -4.88 2.05 -7.28
CA LEU A 31 -6.25 2.40 -6.88
C LEU A 31 -7.12 2.74 -8.10
N GLU A 32 -6.57 3.50 -9.05
CA GLU A 32 -7.27 3.86 -10.29
C GLU A 32 -7.63 2.63 -11.12
N ARG A 33 -6.74 1.64 -11.15
CA ARG A 33 -6.90 0.43 -11.96
C ARG A 33 -7.95 -0.53 -11.38
N PHE A 34 -8.01 -0.66 -10.06
CA PHE A 34 -8.80 -1.73 -9.43
C PHE A 34 -9.96 -1.23 -8.56
N TYR A 35 -9.87 -0.02 -8.00
CA TYR A 35 -10.80 0.44 -6.96
C TYR A 35 -11.64 1.67 -7.37
N ARG A 36 -11.38 2.28 -8.53
CA ARG A 36 -12.09 3.49 -9.00
C ARG A 36 -13.54 3.23 -9.37
N ASP A 37 -13.79 2.18 -10.14
CA ASP A 37 -15.09 1.92 -10.78
C ASP A 37 -15.80 0.67 -10.22
N GLU A 38 -15.19 0.01 -9.24
CA GLU A 38 -15.70 -1.23 -8.66
C GLU A 38 -16.41 -0.95 -7.32
N PRO A 39 -17.75 -1.07 -7.27
CA PRO A 39 -18.53 -0.67 -6.10
C PRO A 39 -18.34 -1.60 -4.89
N ASP A 40 -17.88 -2.84 -5.11
CA ASP A 40 -17.63 -3.83 -4.08
C ASP A 40 -16.12 -4.04 -3.89
N ASN A 41 -15.62 -3.70 -2.69
CA ASN A 41 -14.20 -3.85 -2.34
C ASN A 41 -13.67 -5.26 -2.60
N ILE A 42 -14.50 -6.31 -2.44
CA ILE A 42 -14.09 -7.71 -2.64
C ILE A 42 -13.77 -7.99 -4.11
N VAL A 43 -14.60 -7.51 -5.05
CA VAL A 43 -14.37 -7.74 -6.49
C VAL A 43 -13.09 -7.03 -6.93
N ALA A 44 -12.89 -5.80 -6.46
CA ALA A 44 -11.68 -5.02 -6.72
C ALA A 44 -10.41 -5.72 -6.20
N SER A 45 -10.48 -6.30 -4.99
CA SER A 45 -9.37 -7.05 -4.40
C SER A 45 -9.06 -8.36 -5.14
N ASP A 46 -10.09 -9.10 -5.55
CA ASP A 46 -9.91 -10.30 -6.37
C ASP A 46 -9.27 -9.94 -7.74
N ASN A 47 -9.72 -8.86 -8.37
CA ASN A 47 -9.13 -8.36 -9.61
C ASN A 47 -7.68 -7.93 -9.44
N ALA A 48 -7.36 -7.22 -8.35
CA ALA A 48 -5.99 -6.84 -8.03
C ALA A 48 -5.10 -8.06 -7.82
N LEU A 49 -5.55 -9.05 -7.04
CA LEU A 49 -4.84 -10.29 -6.78
C LEU A 49 -4.55 -11.06 -8.07
N LEU A 50 -5.55 -11.20 -8.95
CA LEU A 50 -5.40 -11.91 -10.22
C LEU A 50 -4.51 -11.15 -11.21
N ALA A 51 -4.60 -9.82 -11.25
CA ALA A 51 -3.93 -8.99 -12.23
C ALA A 51 -2.44 -8.75 -11.94
N VAL A 52 -2.07 -8.63 -10.67
CA VAL A 52 -0.65 -8.58 -10.27
C VAL A 52 0.03 -9.93 -10.56
N GLY A 53 -0.74 -11.02 -10.56
CA GLY A 53 -0.33 -12.30 -11.14
C GLY A 53 0.95 -12.88 -10.53
N PRO A 54 1.64 -13.80 -11.23
CA PRO A 54 2.88 -14.41 -10.74
C PRO A 54 4.11 -13.51 -10.91
N ASP A 55 3.98 -12.28 -11.42
CA ASP A 55 5.11 -11.36 -11.51
C ASP A 55 5.43 -10.82 -10.12
N TRP A 56 6.33 -11.54 -9.44
CA TRP A 56 6.77 -11.21 -8.10
C TRP A 56 7.33 -9.78 -8.00
N ARG A 57 7.88 -9.20 -9.09
CA ARG A 57 8.41 -7.82 -9.07
C ARG A 57 7.28 -6.82 -9.01
N GLU A 58 6.24 -6.99 -9.81
CA GLU A 58 5.06 -6.11 -9.75
C GLU A 58 4.41 -6.21 -8.37
N HIS A 59 4.28 -7.43 -7.84
CA HIS A 59 3.76 -7.70 -6.50
C HIS A 59 4.57 -7.02 -5.41
N TRP A 60 5.89 -7.18 -5.42
CA TRP A 60 6.80 -6.54 -4.48
C TRP A 60 6.77 -5.01 -4.58
N ASN A 61 6.79 -4.45 -5.79
CA ASN A 61 6.79 -3.01 -5.99
C ASN A 61 5.49 -2.36 -5.51
N ALA A 62 4.34 -3.01 -5.74
CA ALA A 62 3.06 -2.56 -5.20
C ALA A 62 3.08 -2.62 -3.67
N ALA A 63 3.49 -3.76 -3.11
CA ALA A 63 3.56 -3.94 -1.66
C ALA A 63 4.47 -2.90 -0.99
N ASN A 64 5.66 -2.66 -1.54
CA ASN A 64 6.59 -1.67 -1.01
C ASN A 64 6.03 -0.23 -1.10
N ALA A 65 5.35 0.11 -2.20
CA ALA A 65 4.70 1.41 -2.34
C ALA A 65 3.60 1.62 -1.28
N PHE A 66 2.75 0.62 -1.06
CA PHE A 66 1.74 0.66 0.00
C PHE A 66 2.37 0.80 1.39
N ARG A 67 3.44 0.05 1.69
CA ARG A 67 4.17 0.17 2.98
C ARG A 67 4.73 1.57 3.19
N ILE A 68 5.33 2.18 2.16
CA ILE A 68 5.81 3.56 2.22
C ILE A 68 4.64 4.51 2.48
N VAL A 69 3.58 4.45 1.67
CA VAL A 69 2.44 5.40 1.77
C VAL A 69 1.71 5.28 3.11
N THR A 70 1.59 4.07 3.66
CA THR A 70 0.87 3.80 4.92
C THR A 70 1.72 3.97 6.18
N ARG A 71 3.03 4.24 6.07
CA ARG A 71 3.92 4.45 7.23
C ARG A 71 4.60 5.82 7.22
N ALA A 72 4.99 6.33 6.05
CA ALA A 72 5.65 7.61 5.91
C ALA A 72 4.79 8.81 6.33
N THR A 73 5.46 9.92 6.58
CA THR A 73 4.82 11.21 6.86
C THR A 73 4.60 11.98 5.56
N PHE A 74 3.40 12.52 5.39
CA PHE A 74 3.03 13.35 4.24
C PHE A 74 2.46 14.69 4.72
N PRO A 75 2.46 15.73 3.85
CA PRO A 75 1.70 16.94 4.11
C PRO A 75 0.22 16.61 4.41
N PRO A 76 -0.44 17.32 5.33
CA PRO A 76 -1.83 17.06 5.67
C PRO A 76 -2.76 17.11 4.45
N GLY A 77 -3.67 16.14 4.34
CA GLY A 77 -4.64 15.99 3.25
C GLY A 77 -4.14 15.16 2.07
N THR A 78 -2.84 14.84 2.01
CA THR A 78 -2.26 14.11 0.87
C THR A 78 -2.89 12.73 0.68
N LEU A 79 -3.10 11.98 1.77
CA LEU A 79 -3.64 10.63 1.69
C LEU A 79 -5.14 10.65 1.41
N LYS A 80 -5.85 11.61 2.02
CA LYS A 80 -7.26 11.87 1.73
C LYS A 80 -7.47 12.12 0.24
N GLU A 81 -6.73 13.07 -0.34
CA GLU A 81 -6.83 13.41 -1.77
C GLU A 81 -6.47 12.22 -2.67
N LEU A 82 -5.44 11.46 -2.31
CA LEU A 82 -5.05 10.24 -3.02
C LEU A 82 -6.23 9.27 -3.12
N VAL A 83 -6.89 8.94 -2.00
CA VAL A 83 -7.98 7.95 -1.99
C VAL A 83 -9.24 8.51 -2.65
N GLU A 84 -9.62 9.76 -2.38
CA GLU A 84 -10.81 10.37 -2.98
C GLU A 84 -10.72 10.42 -4.51
N GLN A 85 -9.57 10.79 -5.06
CA GLN A 85 -9.38 10.93 -6.51
C GLN A 85 -9.12 9.60 -7.22
N SER A 86 -8.39 8.70 -6.56
CA SER A 86 -7.90 7.47 -7.21
C SER A 86 -8.86 6.30 -7.03
N ALA A 87 -9.51 6.21 -5.86
CA ALA A 87 -10.49 5.15 -5.56
C ALA A 87 -11.95 5.65 -5.56
N ASN A 88 -12.19 6.91 -5.95
CA ASN A 88 -13.53 7.53 -6.01
C ASN A 88 -14.35 7.33 -4.71
N ARG A 89 -13.68 7.41 -3.56
CA ARG A 89 -14.27 7.08 -2.26
C ARG A 89 -14.25 8.29 -1.35
N LEU A 90 -15.37 8.58 -0.70
CA LEU A 90 -15.43 9.68 0.27
C LEU A 90 -14.63 9.32 1.52
N ILE A 91 -13.64 10.14 1.84
CA ILE A 91 -12.75 9.97 3.00
C ILE A 91 -12.81 11.23 3.85
N ARG A 92 -12.79 11.07 5.18
CA ARG A 92 -12.88 12.18 6.12
C ARG A 92 -11.55 12.89 6.31
N ASP A 93 -10.49 12.12 6.48
CA ASP A 93 -9.15 12.60 6.84
C ASP A 93 -8.07 11.57 6.46
N ASP A 94 -6.80 11.95 6.60
CA ASP A 94 -5.66 11.08 6.28
C ASP A 94 -5.60 9.81 7.16
N GLY A 95 -6.21 9.82 8.36
CA GLY A 95 -6.28 8.65 9.21
C GLY A 95 -7.17 7.57 8.60
N GLN A 96 -8.39 7.96 8.19
CA GLN A 96 -9.30 7.07 7.48
C GLN A 96 -8.73 6.64 6.11
N ALA A 97 -8.02 7.53 5.41
CA ALA A 97 -7.33 7.17 4.17
C ALA A 97 -6.31 6.05 4.40
N ARG A 98 -5.54 6.14 5.49
CA ARG A 98 -4.53 5.14 5.84
C ARG A 98 -5.16 3.79 6.20
N GLU A 99 -6.26 3.79 6.95
CA GLU A 99 -7.02 2.57 7.25
C GLU A 99 -7.50 1.87 5.98
N PHE A 100 -8.10 2.64 5.06
CA PHE A 100 -8.54 2.10 3.76
C PHE A 100 -7.36 1.50 2.97
N LEU A 101 -6.24 2.22 2.86
CA LEU A 101 -5.06 1.73 2.15
C LEU A 101 -4.48 0.44 2.77
N LEU A 102 -4.50 0.32 4.09
CA LEU A 102 -4.09 -0.89 4.81
C LEU A 102 -5.05 -2.06 4.56
N GLU A 103 -6.35 -1.80 4.49
CA GLU A 103 -7.34 -2.80 4.13
C GLU A 103 -7.10 -3.32 2.70
N MET A 104 -6.88 -2.43 1.72
CA MET A 104 -6.63 -2.84 0.33
C MET A 104 -5.31 -3.60 0.20
N TYR A 105 -4.29 -3.20 0.97
CA TYR A 105 -3.01 -3.90 1.07
C TYR A 105 -3.20 -5.35 1.52
N ALA A 106 -3.99 -5.57 2.57
CA ALA A 106 -4.27 -6.91 3.10
C ALA A 106 -5.17 -7.73 2.16
N LEU A 107 -6.27 -7.16 1.66
CA LEU A 107 -7.19 -7.87 0.77
C LEU A 107 -6.55 -8.26 -0.56
N SER A 108 -5.63 -7.45 -1.07
CA SER A 108 -4.88 -7.75 -2.30
C SER A 108 -3.68 -8.68 -2.06
N SER A 109 -3.54 -9.28 -0.87
CA SER A 109 -2.44 -10.17 -0.48
C SER A 109 -1.04 -9.57 -0.73
N LEU A 110 -0.88 -8.26 -0.57
CA LEU A 110 0.41 -7.58 -0.76
C LEU A 110 1.34 -7.77 0.45
N ASP A 111 0.81 -8.23 1.58
CA ASP A 111 1.56 -8.61 2.77
C ASP A 111 2.50 -9.79 2.52
N THR A 112 2.12 -10.71 1.64
CA THR A 112 2.93 -11.88 1.29
C THR A 112 4.00 -11.62 0.24
N ALA A 113 4.13 -10.40 -0.27
CA ALA A 113 5.09 -10.07 -1.32
C ALA A 113 6.53 -10.10 -0.80
N VAL A 114 7.41 -10.76 -1.55
CA VAL A 114 8.83 -10.99 -1.20
C VAL A 114 9.73 -10.42 -2.30
N ASN A 115 10.83 -9.75 -1.91
CA ASN A 115 11.87 -9.35 -2.84
C ASN A 115 12.76 -10.55 -3.18
N TYR A 116 12.51 -11.22 -4.32
CA TYR A 116 13.33 -12.36 -4.71
C TYR A 116 14.76 -11.97 -5.09
N ASP A 117 15.02 -10.74 -5.57
CA ASP A 117 16.38 -10.30 -5.90
C ASP A 117 17.28 -10.21 -4.64
N GLU A 118 16.71 -10.09 -3.43
CA GLU A 118 17.44 -10.12 -2.15
C GLU A 118 17.67 -11.55 -1.61
N LEU A 119 17.03 -12.55 -2.20
CA LEU A 119 17.14 -13.96 -1.79
C LEU A 119 18.18 -14.75 -2.60
N VAL A 120 18.75 -14.17 -3.66
CA VAL A 120 19.71 -14.82 -4.58
C VAL A 120 21.14 -14.37 -4.34
#